data_AF-A0A2A4WCY9-F1
#
_entry.id   AF-A0A2A4WCY9-F1
#
_cell.length_a   1.000
_cell.length_b   1.000
_cell.length_c   1.000
_cell.angle_alpha   90.00
_cell.angle_beta   90.00
_cell.angle_gamma   90.00
#
_symmetry.space_group_name_H-M   'P 1'
#
loop_
_entity.id
_entity.type
_entity.pdbx_description
1 polymer ?
#
loop_
_entity_poly.entity_id
_entity_poly.type
_entity_poly.pdbx_seq_one_letter_code
_entity_poly.pdbx_strand_id
1 'polypeptide(L)'
;MAVDTEAAELIKKPGWNRRFGIVLCTLLFCAGCVGYILWADKDTETTRLIVIVLTMLAGAVIGSYVFGAAWDDKNFLSAISKQ
;
A
#
# COMPACT_ATOMS: atom_id res chain seq x y z
N MET A 1 -4.44 19.13 -33.26
CA MET A 1 -5.68 18.43 -32.92
C MET A 1 -5.52 16.91 -32.92
N ALA A 2 -4.59 16.30 -33.68
CA ALA A 2 -4.27 14.87 -33.55
C ALA A 2 -3.06 14.58 -32.62
N VAL A 3 -2.11 15.52 -32.50
CA VAL A 3 -0.89 15.39 -31.68
C VAL A 3 -1.20 15.46 -30.17
N ASP A 4 -2.21 16.26 -29.81
CA ASP A 4 -2.71 16.47 -28.45
C ASP A 4 -3.40 15.23 -27.87
N THR A 5 -4.03 14.40 -28.71
CA THR A 5 -4.66 13.13 -28.30
C THR A 5 -3.67 12.00 -28.05
N GLU A 6 -2.60 11.87 -28.85
CA GLU A 6 -1.56 10.86 -28.60
C GLU A 6 -0.76 11.17 -27.32
N ALA A 7 -0.45 12.44 -27.08
CA ALA A 7 0.20 12.88 -25.85
C ALA A 7 -0.67 12.61 -24.60
N ALA A 8 -1.99 12.81 -24.70
CA ALA A 8 -2.93 12.52 -23.61
C ALA A 8 -3.07 11.01 -23.34
N GLU A 9 -2.94 10.16 -24.35
CA GLU A 9 -3.03 8.70 -24.19
C GLU A 9 -1.77 8.11 -23.51
N LEU A 10 -0.59 8.69 -23.78
CA LEU A 10 0.67 8.31 -23.12
C LEU A 10 0.69 8.68 -21.62
N ILE A 11 -0.10 9.68 -21.21
CA ILE A 11 -0.24 10.15 -19.81
C ILE A 11 -1.44 9.46 -19.14
N LYS A 12 -1.66 8.17 -19.42
CA LYS A 12 -2.68 7.40 -18.69
C LYS A 12 -2.13 7.03 -17.31
N LYS A 13 -2.45 7.83 -16.30
CA LYS A 13 -2.10 7.57 -14.90
C LYS A 13 -2.51 6.14 -14.53
N PRO A 14 -1.59 5.26 -14.09
CA PRO A 14 -1.94 3.89 -13.74
C PRO A 14 -3.00 3.89 -12.64
N GLY A 15 -4.09 3.14 -12.86
CA GLY A 15 -5.25 3.15 -11.98
C GLY A 15 -4.92 2.74 -10.54
N TRP A 16 -5.28 3.59 -9.59
CA TRP A 16 -5.13 3.43 -8.14
C TRP A 16 -5.64 2.09 -7.59
N ASN A 17 -6.68 1.54 -8.22
CA ASN A 17 -7.38 0.33 -7.76
C ASN A 17 -6.49 -0.91 -7.71
N ARG A 18 -5.53 -1.08 -8.63
CA ARG A 18 -4.63 -2.25 -8.62
C ARG A 18 -3.59 -2.19 -7.50
N ARG A 19 -3.23 -0.98 -7.08
CA ARG A 19 -2.24 -0.73 -6.04
C ARG A 19 -2.85 -0.93 -4.63
N PHE A 20 -4.13 -0.64 -4.45
CA PHE A 20 -4.86 -0.90 -3.21
C PHE A 20 -5.01 -2.38 -2.85
N GLY A 21 -5.05 -3.26 -3.85
CA GLY A 21 -5.20 -4.70 -3.61
C GLY A 21 -4.07 -5.29 -2.77
N ILE A 22 -2.82 -4.87 -3.00
CA ILE A 22 -1.65 -5.40 -2.29
C ILE A 22 -1.67 -4.98 -0.81
N VAL A 23 -2.06 -3.74 -0.54
CA VAL A 23 -2.21 -3.21 0.83
C VAL A 23 -3.34 -3.92 1.55
N LEU A 24 -4.48 -4.12 0.89
CA LEU A 24 -5.61 -4.83 1.49
C LEU A 24 -5.25 -6.29 1.79
N CYS A 25 -4.58 -6.99 0.87
CA CYS A 25 -4.13 -8.37 1.09
C CYS A 25 -3.16 -8.49 2.28
N THR A 26 -2.23 -7.55 2.42
CA THR A 26 -1.29 -7.53 3.56
C THR A 26 -1.97 -7.21 4.88
N LEU A 27 -2.94 -6.28 4.91
CA LEU A 27 -3.76 -6.03 6.10
C LEU A 27 -4.60 -7.24 6.49
N LEU A 28 -5.26 -7.88 5.52
CA LEU A 28 -6.09 -9.07 5.76
C LEU A 28 -5.24 -10.23 6.27
N PHE A 29 -4.05 -10.43 5.71
CA PHE A 29 -3.10 -11.42 6.21
C PHE A 29 -2.71 -11.13 7.66
N CYS A 30 -2.35 -9.89 7.97
CA CYS A 30 -1.95 -9.48 9.31
C CYS A 30 -3.09 -9.64 10.34
N ALA A 31 -4.30 -9.20 9.97
CA ALA A 31 -5.50 -9.36 10.79
C ALA A 31 -5.86 -10.84 10.99
N GLY A 32 -5.69 -11.68 9.97
CA GLY A 32 -5.89 -13.12 10.06
C GLY A 32 -4.91 -13.79 11.02
N CYS A 33 -3.62 -13.44 10.97
CA CYS A 33 -2.63 -13.95 11.90
C CYS A 33 -2.93 -13.54 13.36
N VAL A 34 -3.28 -12.28 13.60
CA VAL A 34 -3.65 -11.80 14.94
C VAL A 34 -4.94 -12.47 15.42
N GLY A 35 -5.95 -12.62 14.56
CA GLY A 35 -7.20 -13.30 14.90
C GLY A 35 -7.00 -14.78 15.24
N TYR A 36 -6.17 -15.50 14.49
CA TYR A 36 -5.81 -16.88 14.80
C TYR A 36 -5.11 -17.01 16.16
N ILE A 37 -4.20 -16.09 16.45
CA ILE A 37 -3.48 -16.04 17.72
C ILE A 37 -4.45 -15.78 18.89
N LEU A 38 -5.38 -14.83 18.74
CA LEU A 38 -6.38 -14.54 19.76
C LEU A 38 -7.32 -15.71 20.00
N TRP A 39 -7.66 -16.46 18.94
CA TRP A 39 -8.52 -17.65 19.06
C TRP A 39 -7.82 -18.84 19.73
N ALA A 40 -6.49 -18.93 19.62
CA ALA A 40 -5.71 -20.05 20.15
C ALA A 40 -5.47 -19.99 21.68
N ASP A 41 -5.94 -18.96 22.39
CA ASP A 41 -5.92 -18.78 23.85
C ASP A 41 -4.58 -19.19 24.52
N LYS A 42 -3.48 -18.73 23.94
CA LYS A 42 -2.12 -18.93 24.46
C LYS A 42 -1.50 -17.60 24.81
N ASP A 43 -1.72 -17.16 26.04
CA ASP A 43 -1.18 -15.91 26.57
C ASP A 43 0.27 -16.13 27.03
N THR A 44 1.18 -16.15 26.06
CA THR A 44 2.64 -16.27 26.28
C THR A 44 3.36 -15.00 25.85
N GLU A 45 4.54 -14.72 26.40
CA GLU A 45 5.35 -13.56 25.97
C GLU A 45 5.63 -13.58 24.46
N THR A 46 5.87 -14.78 23.89
CA THR A 46 6.08 -14.95 22.46
C THR A 46 4.87 -14.51 21.65
N THR A 47 3.66 -14.80 22.12
CA THR A 47 2.40 -14.37 21.49
C THR A 47 2.30 -12.85 21.43
N ARG A 48 2.61 -12.16 22.54
CA ARG A 48 2.59 -10.68 22.61
C ARG A 48 3.59 -10.06 21.63
N LEU A 49 4.81 -10.59 21.57
CA LEU A 49 5.83 -10.13 20.63
C LEU A 49 5.39 -10.29 19.18
N ILE A 50 4.81 -11.44 18.83
CA ILE A 50 4.34 -11.72 17.47
C ILE A 50 3.24 -10.71 17.06
N VAL A 51 2.29 -10.41 17.96
CA VAL A 51 1.22 -9.43 17.68
C VAL A 51 1.78 -8.02 17.47
N ILE A 52 2.77 -7.60 18.27
CA ILE A 52 3.44 -6.30 18.12
C ILE A 52 4.16 -6.22 16.77
N VAL A 53 4.96 -7.22 16.43
CA VAL A 53 5.73 -7.25 15.17
C VAL A 53 4.81 -7.29 13.96
N LEU A 54 3.72 -8.07 14.02
CA LEU A 54 2.67 -8.09 12.98
C LEU A 54 2.07 -6.70 12.79
N THR A 55 1.66 -6.04 13.88
CA THR A 55 1.04 -4.71 13.82
C THR A 55 2.03 -3.66 13.29
N MET A 56 3.30 -3.73 13.68
CA MET A 56 4.35 -2.87 13.14
C MET A 56 4.60 -3.10 11.65
N LEU A 57 4.58 -4.36 11.20
CA LEU A 57 4.70 -4.71 9.79
C LEU A 57 3.52 -4.13 8.99
N ALA A 58 2.29 -4.22 9.50
CA ALA A 58 1.12 -3.60 8.87
C ALA A 58 1.30 -2.08 8.74
N GLY A 59 1.75 -1.41 9.80
CA GLY A 59 2.06 0.02 9.77
C GLY A 59 3.14 0.38 8.75
N ALA A 60 4.21 -0.41 8.66
CA ALA A 60 5.29 -0.19 7.71
C ALA A 60 4.84 -0.37 6.24
N VAL A 61 3.99 -1.37 5.96
CA VAL A 61 3.42 -1.58 4.61
C VAL A 61 2.52 -0.41 4.22
N ILE A 62 1.63 0.05 5.12
CA ILE A 62 0.78 1.22 4.86
C ILE A 62 1.66 2.46 4.63
N GLY A 63 2.65 2.70 5.48
CA GLY A 63 3.55 3.85 5.39
C GLY A 63 4.34 3.88 4.08
N SER A 64 4.93 2.75 3.69
CA SER A 64 5.64 2.60 2.41
C SER A 64 4.71 2.88 1.23
N TYR A 65 3.47 2.42 1.29
CA TYR A 65 2.49 2.62 0.24
C TYR A 65 2.03 4.08 0.12
N VAL A 66 1.63 4.72 1.23
CA VAL A 66 1.17 6.11 1.24
C VAL A 66 2.30 7.06 0.82
N PHE A 67 3.50 6.83 1.33
CA PHE A 67 4.67 7.62 0.95
C PHE A 67 5.04 7.43 -0.53
N GLY A 68 5.02 6.19 -1.01
CA GLY A 68 5.25 5.88 -2.43
C GLY A 68 4.20 6.53 -3.33
N ALA A 69 2.93 6.51 -2.94
CA ALA A 69 1.85 7.18 -3.66
C ALA A 69 2.01 8.70 -3.70
N ALA A 70 2.34 9.34 -2.56
CA ALA A 70 2.56 10.77 -2.49
C ALA A 70 3.78 11.21 -3.32
N TRP A 71 4.82 10.37 -3.37
CA TRP A 71 5.99 10.61 -4.19
C TRP A 71 5.69 10.46 -5.69
N ASP A 72 4.95 9.41 -6.07
CA ASP A 72 4.52 9.16 -7.45
C ASP A 72 3.63 10.30 -7.97
N ASP A 73 2.73 10.84 -7.14
CA ASP A 73 1.87 11.98 -7.50
C ASP A 73 2.67 13.26 -7.77
N LYS A 74 3.65 13.57 -6.91
CA LYS A 74 4.56 14.71 -7.11
C LYS A 74 5.45 14.54 -8.34
N ASN A 75 5.96 13.33 -8.58
CA ASN A 75 6.82 13.07 -9.73
C ASN A 75 6.04 13.12 -11.05
N PHE A 76 4.79 12.62 -11.05
CA PHE A 76 3.88 12.74 -12.18
C PHE A 76 3.54 14.20 -12.52
N LEU A 77 3.22 15.02 -11.52
CA LEU A 77 2.98 16.47 -11.70
C LEU A 77 4.23 17.20 -12.22
N SER A 78 5.41 16.84 -11.73
CA SER A 78 6.70 17.39 -12.19
C SER A 78 7.04 17.00 -13.63
N ALA A 79 6.69 15.79 -14.05
CA ALA A 79 6.88 15.33 -15.41
C ALA A 79 5.99 16.10 -16.41
N ILE A 80 4.75 16.42 -16.01
CA ILE A 80 3.81 17.20 -16.83
C ILE A 80 4.23 18.66 -16.94
N SER A 81 4.73 19.29 -15.87
CA SER A 81 5.08 20.71 -15.88
C SER A 81 6.34 21.05 -16.69
N LYS A 82 7.15 20.06 -17.06
CA LYS A 82 8.37 20.22 -17.86
C LYS A 82 8.17 20.08 -19.38
N GLN A 83 6.97 19.70 -19.85
CA GLN A 83 6.59 19.70 -21.27
C GLN A 83 5.90 21.01 -21.65
#